data_AF-A0A9N8WYN2-F1
#
_entry.id   AF-A0A9N8WYN2-F1
#
_cell.length_a   1.000
_cell.length_b   1.000
_cell.length_c   1.000
_cell.angle_alpha   90.00
_cell.angle_beta   90.00
_cell.angle_gamma   90.00
#
_symmetry.space_group_name_H-M   'P 1'
#
loop_
_entity.id
_entity.type
_entity.pdbx_description
1 polymer ?
#
loop_
_entity_poly.entity_id
_entity_poly.type
_entity_poly.pdbx_seq_one_letter_code
_entity_poly.pdbx_strand_id
1 'polypeptide(L)'
;MKVVVIGGGPSGLVTLKYLLNAHLSLDSDPIEVRLFELDDTIGGVFATRVYEDAESSKDGRVFSWDCDAVAVCSGLHKEPKLPVIPGLHHVPEVIHSSDFKTKSQFGTNKTVMVIGSGETGAEIAYLAVMSPMKQVLMCHKDGFHFAPKRNSGSVLLPILGRKPDSNEPGIPIDVSRANFFNTTYVHPVLRNSMILWDYYYYYIKSLLWVSSGTTLVFFNKSMKVCPYLSLPYRPTQAGPKLWLYVLRSAFVQTPIPDTHGKQVDLAPLPKIINKDGTVEFIVTEDPSLSDSSIKSFDLIWLFFALATNNLFPSFESYSNSNRNTLHRFMRPSLGAISPLAEMQAQLWVLNLVSPHKVANLKAEDEHHYRLYTKSTDRVTYGVDHESYAYQLALDMNSAPDFTDILRRASLTKIPPTFRLSIIWAFGAHFNTKFRLIGPWAWEGAEELLVSNEFWETITRRPILFGHILVSIVPMAIFGPLSMLYYLVYSVLGYLG
;
A
#
# COMPACT_ATOMS: atom_id res chain seq x y z
N MET A 1 25.35 -15.84 20.03
CA MET A 1 24.81 -16.05 18.67
C MET A 1 25.30 -14.93 17.76
N LYS A 2 25.66 -15.26 16.52
CA LYS A 2 26.15 -14.35 15.47
C LYS A 2 25.13 -14.22 14.35
N VAL A 3 24.74 -13.00 14.00
CA VAL A 3 23.71 -12.75 12.98
C VAL A 3 24.20 -11.76 11.93
N VAL A 4 24.00 -12.12 10.67
CA VAL A 4 24.23 -11.23 9.53
C VAL A 4 22.95 -10.51 9.14
N VAL A 5 23.05 -9.22 8.82
CA VAL A 5 21.99 -8.45 8.16
C VAL A 5 22.53 -7.94 6.82
N ILE A 6 21.81 -8.19 5.72
CA ILE A 6 22.20 -7.79 4.37
C ILE A 6 21.28 -6.66 3.89
N GLY A 7 21.83 -5.46 3.67
CA GLY A 7 21.12 -4.26 3.24
C GLY A 7 20.77 -3.34 4.42
N GLY A 8 21.30 -2.14 4.42
CA GLY A 8 21.10 -1.05 5.39
C GLY A 8 19.94 -0.11 5.07
N GLY A 9 18.94 -0.58 4.31
CA GLY A 9 17.65 0.10 4.15
C GLY A 9 16.77 0.01 5.41
N PRO A 10 15.55 0.59 5.41
CA PRO A 10 14.68 0.61 6.60
C PRO A 10 14.43 -0.77 7.22
N SER A 11 14.24 -1.79 6.38
CA SER A 11 14.08 -3.18 6.80
C SER A 11 15.33 -3.75 7.50
N GLY A 12 16.53 -3.43 7.04
CA GLY A 12 17.76 -3.88 7.70
C GLY A 12 18.06 -3.12 8.98
N LEU A 13 17.83 -1.81 8.99
CA LEU A 13 18.01 -0.99 10.18
C LEU A 13 17.08 -1.40 11.31
N VAL A 14 15.81 -1.71 11.00
CA VAL A 14 14.88 -2.17 12.02
C VAL A 14 15.23 -3.58 12.51
N THR A 15 15.65 -4.49 11.63
CA THR A 15 16.16 -5.81 12.05
C THR A 15 17.39 -5.68 12.94
N LEU A 16 18.35 -4.83 12.58
CA LEU A 16 19.54 -4.54 13.39
C LEU A 16 19.15 -4.02 14.79
N LYS A 17 18.20 -3.08 14.87
CA LYS A 17 17.67 -2.55 16.13
C LYS A 17 17.13 -3.67 17.04
N TYR A 18 16.29 -4.57 16.51
CA TYR A 18 15.69 -5.62 17.33
C TYR A 18 16.69 -6.70 17.73
N LEU A 19 17.64 -7.05 16.87
CA LEU A 19 18.70 -7.99 17.23
C LEU A 19 19.60 -7.43 18.34
N LEU A 20 20.04 -6.16 18.21
CA LEU A 20 20.90 -5.53 19.22
C LEU A 20 20.19 -5.39 20.57
N ASN A 21 18.88 -5.08 20.56
CA ASN A 21 18.11 -4.87 21.78
C ASN A 21 17.39 -6.13 22.30
N ALA A 22 17.55 -7.29 21.65
CA ALA A 22 16.85 -8.52 22.03
C ALA A 22 17.09 -8.90 23.50
N HIS A 23 18.33 -8.78 23.96
CA HIS A 23 18.72 -9.08 25.34
C HIS A 23 18.02 -8.19 26.40
N LEU A 24 17.59 -6.98 26.01
CA LEU A 24 16.89 -6.05 26.92
C LEU A 24 15.41 -6.39 27.11
N SER A 25 14.80 -7.10 26.16
CA SER A 25 13.34 -7.37 26.17
C SER A 25 12.99 -8.85 26.28
N LEU A 26 13.88 -9.75 25.84
CA LEU A 26 13.53 -11.15 25.62
C LEU A 26 14.18 -12.14 26.58
N ASP A 27 14.97 -11.69 27.55
CA ASP A 27 15.74 -12.57 28.45
C ASP A 27 16.64 -13.52 27.65
N SER A 28 17.53 -12.92 26.86
CA SER A 28 18.45 -13.62 25.95
C SER A 28 19.85 -13.02 26.05
N ASP A 29 20.88 -13.79 25.69
CA ASP A 29 22.24 -13.25 25.61
C ASP A 29 22.36 -12.19 24.49
N PRO A 30 23.24 -11.19 24.64
CA PRO A 30 23.53 -10.26 23.56
C PRO A 30 23.92 -10.96 22.25
N ILE A 31 23.35 -10.49 21.15
CA ILE A 31 23.62 -11.01 19.82
C ILE A 31 24.76 -10.22 19.19
N GLU A 32 25.77 -10.91 18.66
CA GLU A 32 26.78 -10.29 17.81
C GLU A 32 26.18 -10.10 16.41
N VAL A 33 25.95 -8.85 16.00
CA VAL A 33 25.30 -8.55 14.72
C VAL A 33 26.24 -7.81 13.78
N ARG A 34 26.22 -8.18 12.50
CA ARG A 34 26.96 -7.47 11.45
C ARG A 34 26.05 -7.10 10.30
N LEU A 35 25.99 -5.80 9.99
CA LEU A 35 25.29 -5.26 8.83
C LEU A 35 26.25 -5.15 7.65
N PHE A 36 25.84 -5.66 6.49
CA PHE A 36 26.50 -5.45 5.21
C PHE A 36 25.61 -4.57 4.33
N GLU A 37 26.05 -3.36 4.03
CA GLU A 37 25.43 -2.48 3.04
C GLU A 37 26.37 -2.38 1.84
N LEU A 38 25.79 -2.40 0.64
CA LEU A 38 26.54 -2.29 -0.61
C LEU A 38 26.98 -0.84 -0.86
N ASP A 39 26.13 0.12 -0.50
CA ASP A 39 26.36 1.54 -0.72
C ASP A 39 27.08 2.18 0.49
N ASP A 40 27.78 3.30 0.31
CA ASP A 40 28.57 3.94 1.39
C ASP A 40 27.71 4.60 2.49
N THR A 41 26.38 4.57 2.32
CA THR A 41 25.41 5.20 3.23
C THR A 41 24.24 4.27 3.53
N ILE A 42 23.77 4.29 4.78
CA ILE A 42 22.53 3.63 5.18
C ILE A 42 21.29 4.40 4.70
N GLY A 43 20.14 3.73 4.66
CA GLY A 43 18.85 4.29 4.23
C GLY A 43 18.33 3.68 2.93
N GLY A 44 19.18 2.97 2.18
CA GLY A 44 18.81 2.28 0.95
C GLY A 44 18.13 3.21 -0.05
N VAL A 45 16.92 2.88 -0.50
CA VAL A 45 16.14 3.69 -1.45
C VAL A 45 15.92 5.14 -0.97
N PHE A 46 15.85 5.38 0.35
CA PHE A 46 15.63 6.73 0.89
C PHE A 46 16.86 7.63 0.84
N ALA A 47 18.06 7.05 0.75
CA ALA A 47 19.31 7.79 0.58
C ALA A 47 19.72 7.86 -0.89
N THR A 48 19.59 6.75 -1.62
CA THR A 48 20.12 6.58 -2.99
C THR A 48 19.15 7.00 -4.10
N ARG A 49 17.85 7.18 -3.81
CA ARG A 49 16.85 7.65 -4.79
C ARG A 49 16.26 9.02 -4.50
N VAL A 50 16.88 9.80 -3.61
CA VAL A 50 16.70 11.26 -3.63
C VAL A 50 17.31 11.73 -4.94
N TYR A 51 16.64 12.65 -5.64
CA TYR A 51 16.86 12.95 -7.07
C TYR A 51 18.21 13.60 -7.43
N GLU A 52 19.30 13.39 -6.67
CA GLU A 52 20.64 13.90 -6.96
C GLU A 52 21.72 12.82 -6.70
N ASP A 53 22.53 12.59 -7.75
CA ASP A 53 23.93 12.12 -7.78
C ASP A 53 24.38 11.04 -6.79
N ALA A 54 23.91 9.80 -6.96
CA ALA A 54 24.51 8.63 -6.30
C ALA A 54 25.20 7.73 -7.34
N GLU A 55 26.52 7.86 -7.47
CA GLU A 55 27.38 6.86 -8.12
C GLU A 55 27.79 5.80 -7.08
N SER A 56 27.56 4.52 -7.38
CA SER A 56 27.95 3.39 -6.52
C SER A 56 29.26 2.81 -7.03
N SER A 57 30.33 2.86 -6.23
CA SER A 57 31.59 2.18 -6.52
C SER A 57 31.57 0.76 -5.93
N LYS A 58 31.93 -0.25 -6.73
CA LYS A 58 32.10 -1.63 -6.25
C LYS A 58 33.58 -2.00 -6.23
N ASP A 59 34.19 -1.95 -5.05
CA ASP A 59 35.47 -2.60 -4.81
C ASP A 59 35.23 -4.13 -4.73
N GLY A 60 35.78 -4.89 -5.68
CA GLY A 60 35.58 -6.34 -5.85
C GLY A 60 36.24 -7.23 -4.78
N ARG A 61 36.27 -6.81 -3.51
CA ARG A 61 36.87 -7.59 -2.42
C ARG A 61 35.87 -8.62 -1.91
N VAL A 62 36.30 -9.89 -1.91
CA VAL A 62 35.53 -11.00 -1.31
C VAL A 62 35.83 -11.05 0.18
N PHE A 63 34.79 -11.00 1.01
CA PHE A 63 34.87 -11.07 2.46
C PHE A 63 34.04 -12.26 2.98
N SER A 64 34.58 -13.02 3.94
CA SER A 64 33.92 -14.16 4.57
C SER A 64 33.66 -13.90 6.05
N TRP A 65 32.46 -14.24 6.54
CA TRP A 65 32.11 -14.15 7.96
C TRP A 65 31.15 -15.26 8.36
N ASP A 66 31.52 -16.04 9.37
CA ASP A 66 30.72 -17.15 9.88
C ASP A 66 29.60 -16.63 10.79
N CYS A 67 28.38 -17.12 10.57
CA CYS A 67 27.19 -16.71 11.32
C CYS A 67 26.21 -17.86 11.54
N ASP A 68 25.41 -17.72 12.61
CA ASP A 68 24.39 -18.70 12.99
C ASP A 68 23.06 -18.44 12.26
N ALA A 69 22.80 -17.18 11.88
CA ALA A 69 21.58 -16.73 11.23
C ALA A 69 21.82 -15.54 10.28
N VAL A 70 20.94 -15.38 9.30
CA VAL A 70 21.02 -14.33 8.27
C VAL A 70 19.67 -13.65 8.06
N ALA A 71 19.65 -12.31 8.00
CA ALA A 71 18.52 -11.52 7.58
C ALA A 71 18.82 -10.83 6.23
N VAL A 72 18.00 -11.12 5.22
CA VAL A 72 18.12 -10.55 3.88
C VAL A 72 17.15 -9.37 3.73
N CYS A 73 17.70 -8.16 3.79
CA CYS A 73 16.99 -6.88 3.76
C CYS A 73 17.36 -6.03 2.53
N SER A 74 17.80 -6.67 1.43
CA SER A 74 18.32 -6.02 0.21
C SER A 74 17.27 -5.21 -0.60
N GLY A 75 16.01 -5.26 -0.19
CA GLY A 75 14.90 -4.63 -0.90
C GLY A 75 14.57 -5.30 -2.23
N LEU A 76 13.45 -4.88 -2.81
CA LEU A 76 12.91 -5.49 -4.03
C LEU A 76 13.09 -4.61 -5.25
N HIS A 77 13.58 -3.37 -5.12
CA HIS A 77 13.44 -2.30 -6.12
C HIS A 77 14.73 -1.93 -6.88
N LYS A 78 15.78 -2.77 -6.93
CA LYS A 78 17.10 -2.33 -7.45
C LYS A 78 17.29 -2.46 -8.97
N GLU A 79 16.98 -3.59 -9.61
CA GLU A 79 17.25 -3.80 -11.04
C GLU A 79 16.09 -3.39 -11.95
N PRO A 80 16.22 -2.53 -12.97
CA PRO A 80 15.10 -2.20 -13.87
C PRO A 80 14.63 -3.41 -14.71
N LYS A 81 13.31 -3.55 -14.94
CA LYS A 81 12.77 -4.58 -15.85
C LYS A 81 12.13 -3.92 -17.07
N LEU A 82 12.79 -4.03 -18.22
CA LEU A 82 12.23 -3.63 -19.50
C LEU A 82 11.43 -4.81 -20.07
N PRO A 83 10.16 -4.62 -20.49
CA PRO A 83 9.42 -5.63 -21.22
C PRO A 83 9.95 -5.69 -22.65
N VAL A 84 9.88 -6.88 -23.23
CA VAL A 84 10.29 -7.10 -24.61
C VAL A 84 9.16 -6.63 -25.52
N ILE A 85 9.32 -5.46 -26.13
CA ILE A 85 8.40 -4.94 -27.14
C ILE A 85 9.10 -5.04 -28.51
N PRO A 86 8.59 -5.84 -29.46
CA PRO A 86 9.10 -5.88 -30.82
C PRO A 86 9.17 -4.47 -31.44
N GLY A 87 10.31 -4.13 -32.03
CA GLY A 87 10.53 -2.81 -32.66
C GLY A 87 10.87 -1.67 -31.71
N LEU A 88 11.13 -1.94 -30.43
CA LEU A 88 11.55 -0.93 -29.44
C LEU A 88 12.77 -0.10 -29.88
N HIS A 89 13.69 -0.68 -30.66
CA HIS A 89 14.88 0.01 -31.18
C HIS A 89 14.58 1.05 -32.26
N HIS A 90 13.36 1.07 -32.83
CA HIS A 90 12.92 2.14 -33.74
C HIS A 90 12.58 3.44 -32.98
N VAL A 91 12.43 3.34 -31.66
CA VAL A 91 12.11 4.48 -30.81
C VAL A 91 13.37 5.33 -30.60
N PRO A 92 13.33 6.65 -30.90
CA PRO A 92 14.51 7.51 -30.77
C PRO A 92 15.10 7.57 -29.35
N GLU A 93 14.25 7.45 -28.33
CA GLU A 93 14.67 7.61 -26.94
C GLU A 93 13.79 6.80 -25.98
N VAL A 94 14.41 5.90 -25.22
CA VAL A 94 13.73 5.04 -24.24
C VAL A 94 14.35 5.30 -22.88
N ILE A 95 13.54 5.72 -21.91
CA ILE A 95 14.02 6.06 -20.56
C ILE A 95 13.27 5.22 -19.54
N HIS A 96 13.99 4.35 -18.83
CA HIS A 96 13.41 3.67 -17.69
C HIS A 96 13.14 4.66 -16.55
N SER A 97 12.10 4.43 -15.75
CA SER A 97 11.75 5.33 -14.64
C SER A 97 12.86 5.54 -13.59
N SER A 98 13.86 4.65 -13.53
CA SER A 98 15.06 4.81 -12.69
C SER A 98 15.98 5.95 -13.15
N ASP A 99 15.98 6.21 -14.45
CA ASP A 99 16.90 7.12 -15.14
C ASP A 99 16.25 8.50 -15.37
N PHE A 100 14.95 8.60 -15.06
CA PHE A 100 14.22 9.86 -15.03
C PHE A 100 14.49 10.64 -13.74
N LYS A 101 15.03 11.84 -13.89
CA LYS A 101 15.41 12.75 -12.79
C LYS A 101 14.67 14.08 -12.87
N THR A 102 14.50 14.66 -14.06
CA THR A 102 13.99 16.02 -14.22
C THR A 102 13.02 16.16 -15.40
N LYS A 103 12.13 17.17 -15.30
CA LYS A 103 11.17 17.48 -16.38
C LYS A 103 11.85 17.92 -17.68
N SER A 104 13.06 18.48 -17.62
CA SER A 104 13.77 18.94 -18.82
C SER A 104 14.11 17.78 -19.76
N GLN A 105 14.21 16.55 -19.23
CA GLN A 105 14.38 15.36 -20.05
C GLN A 105 13.24 15.25 -21.07
N PHE A 106 11.97 15.50 -20.70
CA PHE A 106 10.84 15.42 -21.66
C PHE A 106 11.00 16.30 -22.92
N GLY A 107 11.81 17.36 -22.88
CA GLY A 107 11.95 18.31 -23.98
C GLY A 107 10.67 19.13 -24.23
N THR A 108 10.44 19.51 -25.49
CA THR A 108 9.32 20.36 -25.91
C THR A 108 8.66 19.83 -27.18
N ASN A 109 7.34 19.95 -27.28
CA ASN A 109 6.55 19.57 -28.44
C ASN A 109 6.74 18.10 -28.89
N LYS A 110 7.01 17.20 -27.92
CA LYS A 110 7.15 15.76 -28.13
C LYS A 110 5.87 15.03 -27.72
N THR A 111 5.66 13.84 -28.27
CA THR A 111 4.70 12.88 -27.73
C THR A 111 5.39 11.97 -26.70
N VAL A 112 4.72 11.70 -25.57
CA VAL A 112 5.25 10.84 -24.50
C VAL A 112 4.30 9.66 -24.29
N MET A 113 4.84 8.44 -24.26
CA MET A 113 4.07 7.20 -24.04
C MET A 113 4.54 6.50 -22.77
N VAL A 114 3.80 6.70 -21.69
CA VAL A 114 4.09 6.08 -20.39
C VAL A 114 3.54 4.65 -20.37
N ILE A 115 4.40 3.64 -20.21
CA ILE A 115 3.97 2.24 -20.08
C ILE A 115 3.84 1.85 -18.61
N GLY A 116 2.60 1.63 -18.21
CA GLY A 116 2.24 1.13 -16.89
C GLY A 116 1.52 2.17 -16.06
N SER A 117 0.49 1.71 -15.37
CA SER A 117 -0.40 2.52 -14.53
C SER A 117 -0.10 2.44 -13.03
N GLY A 118 1.15 2.12 -12.66
CA GLY A 118 1.64 2.16 -11.28
C GLY A 118 1.92 3.60 -10.80
N GLU A 119 2.27 3.76 -9.52
CA GLU A 119 2.47 5.08 -8.88
C GLU A 119 3.47 5.94 -9.67
N THR A 120 4.59 5.34 -10.05
CA THR A 120 5.65 5.98 -10.83
C THR A 120 5.16 6.40 -12.22
N GLY A 121 4.41 5.54 -12.92
CA GLY A 121 3.87 5.86 -14.24
C GLY A 121 2.88 7.03 -14.18
N ALA A 122 2.02 7.04 -13.18
CA ALA A 122 1.08 8.14 -12.96
C ALA A 122 1.74 9.46 -12.62
N GLU A 123 2.82 9.44 -11.82
CA GLU A 123 3.60 10.64 -11.50
C GLU A 123 4.33 11.15 -12.75
N ILE A 124 4.96 10.27 -13.52
CA ILE A 124 5.60 10.65 -14.80
C ILE A 124 4.56 11.22 -15.78
N ALA A 125 3.40 10.59 -15.93
CA ALA A 125 2.32 11.09 -16.79
C ALA A 125 1.82 12.47 -16.33
N TYR A 126 1.71 12.69 -15.02
CA TYR A 126 1.41 14.00 -14.46
C TYR A 126 2.50 15.03 -14.79
N LEU A 127 3.79 14.69 -14.61
CA LEU A 127 4.89 15.60 -14.92
C LEU A 127 4.95 15.92 -16.42
N ALA A 128 4.65 14.94 -17.28
CA ALA A 128 4.60 15.09 -18.73
C ALA A 128 3.48 16.04 -19.16
N VAL A 129 2.24 15.87 -18.67
CA VAL A 129 1.11 16.76 -19.05
C VAL A 129 1.31 18.20 -18.53
N MET A 130 2.06 18.35 -17.43
CA MET A 130 2.47 19.66 -16.93
C MET A 130 3.61 20.31 -17.73
N SER A 131 4.26 19.57 -18.61
CA SER A 131 5.33 20.05 -19.51
C SER A 131 4.76 20.45 -20.88
N PRO A 132 5.49 21.18 -21.74
CA PRO A 132 5.00 21.62 -23.05
C PRO A 132 5.02 20.47 -24.08
N MET A 133 4.24 19.42 -23.82
CA MET A 133 4.13 18.22 -24.65
C MET A 133 3.09 18.41 -25.77
N LYS A 134 3.31 17.76 -26.91
CA LYS A 134 2.32 17.67 -28.00
C LYS A 134 1.16 16.76 -27.58
N GLN A 135 1.50 15.61 -26.99
CA GLN A 135 0.54 14.61 -26.54
C GLN A 135 1.15 13.75 -25.42
N VAL A 136 0.32 13.30 -24.49
CA VAL A 136 0.72 12.36 -23.43
C VAL A 136 -0.23 11.17 -23.46
N LEU A 137 0.34 9.98 -23.61
CA LEU A 137 -0.37 8.71 -23.63
C LEU A 137 0.06 7.87 -22.42
N MET A 138 -0.91 7.24 -21.77
CA MET A 138 -0.67 6.33 -20.66
C MET A 138 -1.24 4.95 -20.98
N CYS A 139 -0.34 3.97 -21.11
CA CYS A 139 -0.68 2.60 -21.45
C CYS A 139 -0.92 1.75 -20.20
N HIS A 140 -1.98 0.94 -20.22
CA HIS A 140 -2.28 0.00 -19.13
C HIS A 140 -2.73 -1.37 -19.65
N LYS A 141 -2.66 -2.37 -18.76
CA LYS A 141 -3.06 -3.76 -19.07
C LYS A 141 -4.55 -3.99 -18.82
N ASP A 142 -4.98 -3.92 -17.56
CA ASP A 142 -6.30 -4.38 -17.10
C ASP A 142 -7.08 -3.29 -16.34
N GLY A 143 -6.88 -2.02 -16.73
CA GLY A 143 -7.44 -0.84 -16.04
C GLY A 143 -6.62 -0.39 -14.83
N PHE A 144 -7.05 0.71 -14.20
CA PHE A 144 -6.46 1.20 -12.95
C PHE A 144 -7.45 2.07 -12.15
N HIS A 145 -7.16 2.34 -10.88
CA HIS A 145 -7.84 3.32 -10.04
C HIS A 145 -6.81 4.19 -9.31
N PHE A 146 -7.13 5.45 -9.17
CA PHE A 146 -6.32 6.34 -8.39
C PHE A 146 -7.02 6.69 -7.09
N ALA A 147 -6.35 6.38 -6.01
CA ALA A 147 -6.80 6.75 -4.69
C ALA A 147 -6.01 7.95 -4.18
N PRO A 148 -6.68 8.86 -3.46
CA PRO A 148 -6.03 10.03 -2.98
C PRO A 148 -5.14 9.71 -1.77
N LYS A 149 -4.01 10.44 -1.63
CA LYS A 149 -3.16 10.31 -0.43
C LYS A 149 -3.92 10.70 0.85
N ARG A 150 -4.77 11.72 0.73
CA ARG A 150 -5.72 12.18 1.75
C ARG A 150 -7.09 12.22 1.15
N ASN A 151 -8.12 11.78 1.86
CA ASN A 151 -9.49 11.91 1.38
C ASN A 151 -9.81 13.39 1.24
N SER A 152 -9.82 13.94 0.03
CA SER A 152 -9.98 15.37 -0.25
C SER A 152 -11.35 15.96 0.13
N GLY A 153 -12.17 15.20 0.86
CA GLY A 153 -13.52 15.54 1.26
C GLY A 153 -14.45 15.63 0.06
N SER A 154 -15.42 14.73 -0.05
CA SER A 154 -16.54 14.98 -0.96
C SER A 154 -17.33 16.17 -0.45
N VAL A 155 -17.56 17.19 -1.28
CA VAL A 155 -18.43 18.30 -0.92
C VAL A 155 -19.86 17.79 -0.93
N LEU A 156 -20.54 17.89 0.22
CA LEU A 156 -21.97 17.58 0.35
C LEU A 156 -22.80 18.80 -0.02
N LEU A 157 -23.81 18.60 -0.87
CA LEU A 157 -24.71 19.62 -1.41
C LEU A 157 -23.98 20.82 -2.06
N PRO A 158 -23.06 20.58 -3.02
CA PRO A 158 -22.39 21.68 -3.75
C PRO A 158 -23.38 22.59 -4.49
N ILE A 159 -24.58 22.09 -4.84
CA ILE A 159 -25.66 22.93 -5.40
C ILE A 159 -26.05 24.11 -4.50
N LEU A 160 -25.80 24.02 -3.19
CA LEU A 160 -26.02 25.11 -2.24
C LEU A 160 -24.83 26.09 -2.15
N GLY A 161 -23.88 26.03 -3.09
CA GLY A 161 -22.68 26.88 -3.11
C GLY A 161 -21.60 26.47 -2.09
N ARG A 162 -21.73 25.29 -1.48
CA ARG A 162 -20.72 24.75 -0.54
C ARG A 162 -19.41 24.47 -1.27
N LYS A 163 -18.30 24.77 -0.61
CA LYS A 163 -16.93 24.61 -1.14
C LYS A 163 -16.10 23.72 -0.21
N PRO A 164 -14.99 23.15 -0.70
CA PRO A 164 -14.02 22.47 0.16
C PRO A 164 -13.50 23.41 1.24
N ASP A 165 -13.45 22.95 2.47
CA ASP A 165 -12.84 23.70 3.57
C ASP A 165 -11.32 23.45 3.58
N SER A 166 -10.54 24.52 3.41
CA SER A 166 -9.08 24.47 3.48
C SER A 166 -8.56 24.07 4.87
N ASN A 167 -9.36 24.28 5.91
CA ASN A 167 -9.03 23.92 7.30
C ASN A 167 -9.33 22.45 7.62
N GLU A 168 -10.01 21.73 6.73
CA GLU A 168 -10.27 20.29 6.83
C GLU A 168 -9.59 19.54 5.66
N PRO A 169 -8.25 19.43 5.65
CA PRO A 169 -7.49 18.92 4.49
C PRO A 169 -7.68 17.41 4.22
N GLY A 170 -8.67 16.78 4.86
CA GLY A 170 -8.86 15.34 4.86
C GLY A 170 -7.84 14.61 5.69
N ILE A 171 -8.22 13.42 6.15
CA ILE A 171 -7.27 12.52 6.81
C ILE A 171 -6.56 11.63 5.78
N PRO A 172 -5.30 11.23 6.03
CA PRO A 172 -4.60 10.26 5.18
C PRO A 172 -5.39 8.95 5.10
N ILE A 173 -5.47 8.38 3.89
CA ILE A 173 -6.36 7.23 3.63
C ILE A 173 -5.92 5.97 4.40
N ASP A 174 -4.62 5.83 4.65
CA ASP A 174 -4.02 4.74 5.41
C ASP A 174 -4.35 4.77 6.90
N VAL A 175 -4.60 5.94 7.49
CA VAL A 175 -5.03 6.07 8.90
C VAL A 175 -6.54 6.29 9.06
N SER A 176 -7.28 6.27 7.94
CA SER A 176 -8.71 6.61 7.91
C SER A 176 -9.66 5.48 8.23
N ARG A 177 -9.18 4.24 8.16
CA ARG A 177 -10.02 3.07 8.37
C ARG A 177 -10.06 2.71 9.84
N ALA A 178 -11.25 2.37 10.32
CA ALA A 178 -11.40 1.68 11.59
C ALA A 178 -11.24 0.18 11.37
N ASN A 179 -10.69 -0.49 12.38
CA ASN A 179 -10.25 -1.87 12.25
C ASN A 179 -11.00 -2.86 13.15
N PHE A 180 -11.62 -2.36 14.21
CA PHE A 180 -12.35 -3.21 15.16
C PHE A 180 -13.52 -3.87 14.44
N PHE A 181 -13.62 -5.20 14.54
CA PHE A 181 -14.55 -6.04 13.78
C PHE A 181 -14.53 -5.84 12.26
N ASN A 182 -13.44 -5.32 11.72
CA ASN A 182 -13.23 -5.16 10.30
C ASN A 182 -12.08 -6.06 9.84
N THR A 183 -10.87 -5.73 10.26
CA THR A 183 -9.67 -6.56 10.03
C THR A 183 -9.21 -7.26 11.30
N THR A 184 -9.80 -6.92 12.45
CA THR A 184 -9.41 -7.44 13.77
C THR A 184 -10.57 -7.85 14.62
N TYR A 185 -10.32 -8.84 15.49
CA TYR A 185 -11.32 -9.44 16.37
C TYR A 185 -12.54 -10.01 15.62
N VAL A 186 -12.43 -10.18 14.30
CA VAL A 186 -13.41 -10.86 13.46
C VAL A 186 -13.27 -12.35 13.69
N HIS A 187 -14.40 -13.05 13.83
CA HIS A 187 -14.40 -14.49 14.03
C HIS A 187 -13.70 -15.22 12.86
N PRO A 188 -12.88 -16.27 13.10
CA PRO A 188 -12.15 -16.97 12.03
C PRO A 188 -13.01 -17.45 10.85
N VAL A 189 -14.25 -17.88 11.10
CA VAL A 189 -15.21 -18.28 10.05
C VAL A 189 -15.55 -17.11 9.11
N LEU A 190 -15.78 -15.91 9.64
CA LEU A 190 -16.03 -14.71 8.83
C LEU A 190 -14.77 -14.25 8.12
N ARG A 191 -13.63 -14.23 8.84
CA ARG A 191 -12.31 -13.86 8.33
C ARG A 191 -11.90 -14.70 7.12
N ASN A 192 -12.17 -16.01 7.18
CA ASN A 192 -11.84 -16.97 6.13
C ASN A 192 -12.91 -17.04 5.02
N SER A 193 -13.94 -16.19 5.08
CA SER A 193 -14.99 -16.09 4.06
C SER A 193 -14.77 -14.88 3.13
N MET A 194 -15.45 -14.87 1.99
CA MET A 194 -15.46 -13.71 1.09
C MET A 194 -16.46 -12.63 1.48
N ILE A 195 -17.33 -12.84 2.48
CA ILE A 195 -18.42 -11.93 2.83
C ILE A 195 -17.90 -10.51 3.15
N LEU A 196 -16.80 -10.42 3.89
CA LEU A 196 -16.19 -9.13 4.24
C LEU A 196 -15.64 -8.41 3.00
N TRP A 197 -14.96 -9.16 2.13
CA TRP A 197 -14.39 -8.64 0.90
C TRP A 197 -15.47 -8.23 -0.11
N ASP A 198 -16.56 -9.00 -0.22
CA ASP A 198 -17.70 -8.69 -1.08
C ASP A 198 -18.39 -7.41 -0.60
N TYR A 199 -18.60 -7.25 0.71
CA TYR A 199 -19.08 -5.99 1.29
C TYR A 199 -18.20 -4.81 0.87
N TYR A 200 -16.87 -4.92 1.02
CA TYR A 200 -15.96 -3.84 0.64
C TYR A 200 -15.92 -3.59 -0.86
N TYR A 201 -16.07 -4.62 -1.68
CA TYR A 201 -16.15 -4.46 -3.12
C TYR A 201 -17.36 -3.60 -3.53
N TYR A 202 -18.55 -3.91 -3.02
CA TYR A 202 -19.76 -3.13 -3.31
C TYR A 202 -19.72 -1.75 -2.65
N TYR A 203 -19.22 -1.67 -1.42
CA TYR A 203 -19.07 -0.42 -0.67
C TYR A 203 -18.14 0.55 -1.39
N ILE A 204 -16.94 0.12 -1.75
CA ILE A 204 -15.94 0.97 -2.45
C ILE A 204 -16.51 1.40 -3.80
N LYS A 205 -17.08 0.47 -4.58
CA LYS A 205 -17.68 0.83 -5.88
C LYS A 205 -18.80 1.86 -5.74
N SER A 206 -19.68 1.70 -4.76
CA SER A 206 -20.77 2.63 -4.49
C SER A 206 -20.24 4.00 -4.04
N LEU A 207 -19.30 4.02 -3.09
CA LEU A 207 -18.70 5.24 -2.58
C LEU A 207 -17.98 6.03 -3.68
N LEU A 208 -17.22 5.34 -4.53
CA LEU A 208 -16.52 5.94 -5.66
C LEU A 208 -17.49 6.51 -6.68
N TRP A 209 -18.54 5.76 -7.02
CA TRP A 209 -19.53 6.24 -7.97
C TRP A 209 -20.26 7.46 -7.41
N VAL A 210 -20.71 7.44 -6.15
CA VAL A 210 -21.38 8.58 -5.50
C VAL A 210 -20.47 9.82 -5.47
N SER A 211 -19.20 9.65 -5.08
CA SER A 211 -18.27 10.77 -4.85
C SER A 211 -17.67 11.35 -6.11
N SER A 212 -17.47 10.52 -7.15
CA SER A 212 -16.68 10.89 -8.34
C SER A 212 -17.31 10.50 -9.68
N GLY A 213 -18.35 9.66 -9.68
CA GLY A 213 -19.05 9.21 -10.89
C GLY A 213 -18.39 8.02 -11.62
N THR A 214 -17.32 7.43 -11.08
CA THR A 214 -16.62 6.27 -11.67
C THR A 214 -16.64 5.03 -10.76
N THR A 215 -16.57 3.84 -11.37
CA THR A 215 -16.60 2.53 -10.70
C THR A 215 -15.36 1.67 -10.97
N LEU A 216 -14.34 2.18 -11.67
CA LEU A 216 -13.12 1.43 -12.00
C LEU A 216 -12.22 1.27 -10.76
N VAL A 217 -11.66 0.07 -10.56
CA VAL A 217 -11.00 -0.35 -9.30
C VAL A 217 -9.64 -1.03 -9.56
N PHE A 218 -8.56 -0.39 -9.10
CA PHE A 218 -7.23 -0.93 -8.79
C PHE A 218 -6.34 0.16 -8.14
N PHE A 219 -6.01 0.08 -6.86
CA PHE A 219 -5.53 1.23 -6.08
C PHE A 219 -4.11 1.73 -6.44
N ASN A 220 -3.99 3.01 -6.82
CA ASN A 220 -2.73 3.73 -7.02
C ASN A 220 -2.76 5.06 -6.26
N LYS A 221 -1.78 5.31 -5.38
CA LYS A 221 -1.72 6.52 -4.50
C LYS A 221 -1.31 7.83 -5.21
N SER A 222 -1.21 7.84 -6.54
CA SER A 222 -0.77 8.99 -7.34
C SER A 222 -1.93 9.59 -8.14
N MET A 223 -2.80 10.35 -7.47
CA MET A 223 -4.03 10.89 -8.05
C MET A 223 -3.88 12.16 -8.90
N LYS A 224 -2.70 12.79 -8.95
CA LYS A 224 -2.56 14.13 -9.56
C LYS A 224 -2.88 14.16 -11.06
N VAL A 225 -2.70 13.03 -11.74
CA VAL A 225 -2.97 12.86 -13.17
C VAL A 225 -4.47 12.63 -13.48
N CYS A 226 -5.29 12.25 -12.49
CA CYS A 226 -6.70 11.89 -12.69
C CYS A 226 -7.55 12.93 -13.42
N PRO A 227 -7.43 14.24 -13.13
CA PRO A 227 -8.27 15.24 -13.80
C PRO A 227 -8.04 15.25 -15.31
N TYR A 228 -6.81 14.98 -15.76
CA TYR A 228 -6.39 14.94 -17.16
C TYR A 228 -6.79 13.64 -17.86
N LEU A 229 -6.78 12.52 -17.13
CA LEU A 229 -7.21 11.21 -17.64
C LEU A 229 -8.73 11.10 -17.77
N SER A 230 -9.46 11.64 -16.79
CA SER A 230 -10.92 11.54 -16.75
C SER A 230 -11.61 12.53 -17.68
N LEU A 231 -10.91 13.59 -18.12
CA LEU A 231 -11.49 14.66 -18.94
C LEU A 231 -12.23 14.12 -20.19
N PRO A 232 -11.66 13.21 -21.01
CA PRO A 232 -12.32 12.71 -22.21
C PRO A 232 -13.56 11.84 -21.94
N TYR A 233 -13.63 11.24 -20.75
CA TYR A 233 -14.68 10.27 -20.37
C TYR A 233 -15.84 10.91 -19.61
N ARG A 234 -15.77 12.21 -19.31
CA ARG A 234 -16.89 12.91 -18.68
C ARG A 234 -18.02 13.09 -19.71
N PRO A 235 -19.28 12.82 -19.33
CA PRO A 235 -20.39 13.03 -20.25
C PRO A 235 -20.47 14.52 -20.60
N THR A 236 -20.45 14.83 -21.89
CA THR A 236 -20.61 16.20 -22.43
C THR A 236 -21.86 16.31 -23.30
N GLN A 237 -22.30 15.20 -23.91
CA GLN A 237 -23.48 15.16 -24.76
C GLN A 237 -24.77 15.10 -23.93
N ALA A 238 -25.79 15.83 -24.39
CA ALA A 238 -27.12 15.81 -23.79
C ALA A 238 -27.71 14.39 -23.84
N GLY A 239 -28.08 13.86 -22.67
CA GLY A 239 -28.69 12.52 -22.57
C GLY A 239 -28.77 12.02 -21.13
N PRO A 240 -29.37 10.84 -20.88
CA PRO A 240 -29.61 10.31 -19.53
C PRO A 240 -28.33 10.21 -18.69
N LYS A 241 -27.19 9.85 -19.31
CA LYS A 241 -25.89 9.78 -18.63
C LYS A 241 -25.42 11.13 -18.10
N LEU A 242 -25.60 12.21 -18.87
CA LEU A 242 -25.26 13.56 -18.43
C LEU A 242 -26.19 14.02 -17.30
N TRP A 243 -27.50 13.76 -17.42
CA TRP A 243 -28.48 14.08 -16.38
C TRP A 243 -28.15 13.39 -15.05
N LEU A 244 -27.86 12.08 -15.09
CA LEU A 244 -27.45 11.33 -13.89
C LEU A 244 -26.14 11.88 -13.31
N TYR A 245 -25.17 12.22 -14.15
CA TYR A 245 -23.90 12.80 -13.72
C TYR A 245 -24.10 14.16 -13.03
N VAL A 246 -24.89 15.06 -13.63
CA VAL A 246 -25.22 16.39 -13.10
C VAL A 246 -25.98 16.27 -11.79
N LEU A 247 -27.05 15.46 -11.76
CA LEU A 247 -27.86 15.24 -10.57
C LEU A 247 -27.00 14.71 -9.42
N ARG A 248 -26.19 13.67 -9.65
CA ARG A 248 -25.27 13.12 -8.65
C ARG A 248 -24.30 14.21 -8.16
N SER A 249 -23.65 14.91 -9.08
CA SER A 249 -22.68 15.97 -8.75
C SER A 249 -23.29 17.13 -7.98
N ALA A 250 -24.61 17.37 -8.08
CA ALA A 250 -25.31 18.39 -7.32
C ALA A 250 -25.43 18.05 -5.82
N PHE A 251 -25.44 16.75 -5.46
CA PHE A 251 -25.54 16.29 -4.08
C PHE A 251 -24.20 15.93 -3.46
N VAL A 252 -23.29 15.31 -4.22
CA VAL A 252 -21.96 14.91 -3.73
C VAL A 252 -20.95 15.05 -4.86
N GLN A 253 -19.88 15.81 -4.64
CA GLN A 253 -18.83 15.96 -5.64
C GLN A 253 -17.45 16.11 -5.01
N THR A 254 -16.51 15.29 -5.49
CA THR A 254 -15.07 15.54 -5.29
C THR A 254 -14.64 16.69 -6.19
N PRO A 255 -13.97 17.74 -5.68
CA PRO A 255 -13.49 18.85 -6.49
C PRO A 255 -12.62 18.36 -7.65
N ILE A 256 -12.93 18.86 -8.85
CA ILE A 256 -12.17 18.55 -10.05
C ILE A 256 -11.46 19.83 -10.49
N PRO A 257 -10.12 19.88 -10.49
CA PRO A 257 -9.41 21.06 -10.98
C PRO A 257 -9.62 21.23 -12.48
N ASP A 258 -9.64 22.48 -12.93
CA ASP A 258 -9.61 22.77 -14.36
C ASP A 258 -8.26 22.32 -14.95
N THR A 259 -8.35 21.68 -16.10
CA THR A 259 -7.21 21.13 -16.83
C THR A 259 -6.74 22.09 -17.93
N HIS A 260 -7.47 23.17 -18.19
CA HIS A 260 -7.22 24.13 -19.26
C HIS A 260 -7.06 23.45 -20.63
N GLY A 261 -7.88 22.42 -20.88
CA GLY A 261 -7.87 21.64 -22.11
C GLY A 261 -6.72 20.64 -22.25
N LYS A 262 -5.82 20.56 -21.26
CA LYS A 262 -4.79 19.50 -21.24
C LYS A 262 -5.41 18.16 -20.89
N GLN A 263 -4.99 17.11 -21.56
CA GLN A 263 -5.46 15.75 -21.29
C GLN A 263 -4.32 14.74 -21.36
N VAL A 264 -4.57 13.57 -20.76
CA VAL A 264 -3.74 12.38 -20.94
C VAL A 264 -4.63 11.32 -21.57
N ASP A 265 -4.21 10.81 -22.71
CA ASP A 265 -4.94 9.77 -23.42
C ASP A 265 -4.63 8.40 -22.81
N LEU A 266 -5.58 7.47 -22.92
CA LEU A 266 -5.38 6.07 -22.56
C LEU A 266 -5.21 5.19 -23.79
N ALA A 267 -4.39 4.17 -23.64
CA ALA A 267 -4.24 3.09 -24.61
C ALA A 267 -3.98 1.76 -23.90
N PRO A 268 -4.20 0.63 -24.59
CA PRO A 268 -3.70 -0.66 -24.13
C PRO A 268 -2.16 -0.70 -24.11
N LEU A 269 -1.60 -1.83 -23.69
CA LEU A 269 -0.16 -2.08 -23.87
C LEU A 269 0.19 -2.17 -25.37
N PRO A 270 1.35 -1.63 -25.79
CA PRO A 270 1.81 -1.78 -27.16
C PRO A 270 2.23 -3.23 -27.45
N LYS A 271 1.85 -3.71 -28.63
CA LYS A 271 2.19 -5.03 -29.16
C LYS A 271 3.45 -4.98 -30.02
N ILE A 272 3.54 -4.00 -30.93
CA ILE A 272 4.69 -3.80 -31.82
C ILE A 272 4.84 -2.32 -32.16
N ILE A 273 6.09 -1.88 -32.34
CA ILE A 273 6.44 -0.55 -32.82
C ILE A 273 7.06 -0.68 -34.22
N ASN A 274 6.37 -0.15 -35.21
CA ASN A 274 6.77 -0.24 -36.61
C ASN A 274 7.86 0.80 -36.95
N LYS A 275 8.53 0.58 -38.08
CA LYS A 275 9.63 1.44 -38.57
C LYS A 275 9.20 2.87 -38.91
N ASP A 276 7.93 3.04 -39.25
CA ASP A 276 7.33 4.32 -39.61
C ASP A 276 6.86 5.13 -38.39
N GLY A 277 7.09 4.65 -37.17
CA GLY A 277 6.65 5.30 -35.93
C GLY A 277 5.22 4.96 -35.51
N THR A 278 4.54 4.05 -36.22
CA THR A 278 3.22 3.55 -35.81
C THR A 278 3.33 2.52 -34.69
N VAL A 279 2.40 2.58 -33.75
CA VAL A 279 2.28 1.62 -32.64
C VAL A 279 0.97 0.86 -32.81
N GLU A 280 1.09 -0.46 -32.83
CA GLU A 280 -0.04 -1.36 -32.74
C GLU A 280 -0.24 -1.75 -31.27
N PHE A 281 -1.46 -1.63 -30.78
CA PHE A 281 -1.81 -1.96 -29.41
C PHE A 281 -2.39 -3.37 -29.30
N ILE A 282 -2.26 -3.99 -28.12
CA ILE A 282 -2.94 -5.26 -27.82
C ILE A 282 -4.45 -5.01 -27.87
N VAL A 283 -5.17 -5.86 -28.59
CA VAL A 283 -6.65 -5.79 -28.66
C VAL A 283 -7.22 -6.08 -27.28
N THR A 284 -8.04 -5.15 -26.77
CA THR A 284 -8.71 -5.28 -25.47
C THR A 284 -10.21 -5.45 -25.68
N GLU A 285 -10.85 -6.18 -24.76
CA GLU A 285 -12.32 -6.25 -24.68
C GLU A 285 -12.94 -4.96 -24.11
N ASP A 286 -12.13 -4.03 -23.59
CA ASP A 286 -12.59 -2.75 -23.05
C ASP A 286 -13.13 -1.83 -24.17
N PRO A 287 -14.44 -1.50 -24.18
CA PRO A 287 -15.05 -0.64 -25.20
C PRO A 287 -14.51 0.80 -25.17
N SER A 288 -13.90 1.23 -24.06
CA SER A 288 -13.31 2.57 -23.94
C SER A 288 -11.97 2.72 -24.66
N LEU A 289 -11.37 1.61 -25.10
CA LEU A 289 -10.07 1.53 -25.76
C LEU A 289 -10.15 0.84 -27.14
N SER A 290 -11.32 0.32 -27.54
CA SER A 290 -11.49 -0.47 -28.76
C SER A 290 -11.19 0.26 -30.06
N ASP A 291 -11.34 1.60 -30.09
CA ASP A 291 -11.07 2.45 -31.26
C ASP A 291 -9.59 2.83 -31.45
N SER A 292 -8.68 2.31 -30.62
CA SER A 292 -7.26 2.68 -30.61
C SER A 292 -6.32 1.63 -31.21
N SER A 293 -6.70 1.01 -32.34
CA SER A 293 -5.96 -0.11 -32.94
C SER A 293 -4.59 0.26 -33.51
N ILE A 294 -4.45 1.43 -34.13
CA ILE A 294 -3.19 1.92 -34.71
C ILE A 294 -3.10 3.44 -34.49
N LYS A 295 -2.01 3.91 -33.88
CA LYS A 295 -1.68 5.34 -33.78
C LYS A 295 -0.24 5.58 -34.23
N SER A 296 -0.03 6.61 -35.06
CA SER A 296 1.30 7.09 -35.43
C SER A 296 1.76 8.16 -34.45
N PHE A 297 2.99 8.06 -33.95
CA PHE A 297 3.52 9.01 -32.98
C PHE A 297 4.88 9.56 -33.37
N ASP A 298 4.98 10.88 -33.36
CA ASP A 298 6.25 11.60 -33.46
C ASP A 298 6.90 11.60 -32.06
N LEU A 299 7.88 10.73 -31.89
CA LEU A 299 8.62 10.45 -30.65
C LEU A 299 7.81 9.67 -29.60
N ILE A 300 8.45 8.62 -29.10
CA ILE A 300 7.90 7.70 -28.11
C ILE A 300 8.86 7.71 -26.94
N TRP A 301 8.56 8.46 -25.89
CA TRP A 301 9.33 8.37 -24.65
C TRP A 301 8.73 7.27 -23.79
N LEU A 302 9.38 6.11 -23.79
CA LEU A 302 8.88 4.91 -23.12
C LEU A 302 9.35 4.85 -21.69
N PHE A 303 8.44 5.21 -20.78
CA PHE A 303 8.67 5.05 -19.36
C PHE A 303 8.12 3.70 -18.90
N PHE A 304 9.02 2.81 -18.50
CA PHE A 304 8.64 1.60 -17.81
C PHE A 304 8.55 1.87 -16.31
N ALA A 305 7.33 1.81 -15.78
CA ALA A 305 7.05 1.75 -14.36
C ALA A 305 7.00 0.28 -13.88
N LEU A 306 8.00 -0.52 -14.25
CA LEU A 306 8.08 -1.94 -13.90
C LEU A 306 9.11 -2.15 -12.79
N ALA A 307 8.66 -2.68 -11.66
CA ALA A 307 9.55 -3.13 -10.61
C ALA A 307 10.23 -4.43 -11.04
N THR A 308 11.53 -4.33 -11.26
CA THR A 308 12.62 -5.04 -10.61
C THR A 308 12.61 -6.55 -10.37
N ASN A 309 13.67 -7.18 -10.87
CA ASN A 309 14.00 -8.59 -10.67
C ASN A 309 14.46 -8.82 -9.23
N ASN A 310 14.11 -9.99 -8.72
CA ASN A 310 14.78 -10.54 -7.55
C ASN A 310 16.13 -11.10 -8.05
N LEU A 311 17.25 -10.51 -7.61
CA LEU A 311 18.58 -11.10 -7.82
C LEU A 311 18.77 -12.44 -7.11
N PHE A 312 17.88 -12.75 -6.16
CA PHE A 312 17.81 -14.05 -5.53
C PHE A 312 16.58 -14.78 -6.08
N PRO A 313 16.72 -16.02 -6.59
CA PRO A 313 15.56 -16.84 -6.93
C PRO A 313 14.61 -16.86 -5.71
N SER A 314 13.31 -16.94 -5.98
CA SER A 314 12.34 -17.23 -4.93
C SER A 314 12.80 -18.47 -4.18
N PHE A 315 13.29 -18.29 -2.97
CA PHE A 315 13.69 -19.38 -2.08
C PHE A 315 12.48 -20.17 -1.55
N GLU A 316 11.39 -20.27 -2.33
CA GLU A 316 10.38 -21.32 -2.16
C GLU A 316 11.05 -22.72 -2.21
N SER A 317 12.26 -22.84 -2.77
CA SER A 317 13.03 -24.09 -2.75
C SER A 317 13.87 -24.35 -1.49
N TYR A 318 14.08 -23.37 -0.59
CA TYR A 318 14.57 -23.67 0.76
C TYR A 318 13.41 -23.53 1.74
N SER A 319 12.58 -24.57 1.70
CA SER A 319 11.97 -25.24 2.84
C SER A 319 11.78 -24.42 4.13
N ASN A 320 10.53 -24.46 4.59
CA ASN A 320 9.96 -24.30 5.94
C ASN A 320 10.78 -24.81 7.17
N SER A 321 12.07 -25.08 7.05
CA SER A 321 12.88 -25.75 8.08
C SER A 321 13.94 -24.88 8.75
N ASN A 322 14.31 -23.71 8.23
CA ASN A 322 15.42 -22.94 8.80
C ASN A 322 14.97 -21.62 9.47
N ARG A 323 14.61 -21.71 10.76
CA ARG A 323 14.26 -20.54 11.61
C ARG A 323 15.32 -19.44 11.59
N ASN A 324 16.56 -19.81 11.26
CA ASN A 324 17.73 -18.95 11.27
C ASN A 324 17.79 -17.97 10.10
N THR A 325 16.80 -17.93 9.20
CA THR A 325 16.85 -17.02 8.05
C THR A 325 15.58 -16.21 7.84
N LEU A 326 15.73 -14.88 7.73
CA LEU A 326 14.66 -13.95 7.36
C LEU A 326 14.84 -13.52 5.90
N HIS A 327 13.96 -14.02 5.03
CA HIS A 327 14.20 -13.94 3.59
C HIS A 327 13.42 -12.85 2.85
N ARG A 328 12.41 -12.23 3.46
CA ARG A 328 11.61 -11.25 2.70
C ARG A 328 10.69 -10.38 3.55
N PHE A 329 10.67 -9.11 3.19
CA PHE A 329 9.67 -8.17 3.64
C PHE A 329 8.46 -8.22 2.70
N MET A 330 7.26 -8.40 3.26
CA MET A 330 6.04 -8.52 2.47
C MET A 330 5.64 -7.15 1.90
N ARG A 331 5.04 -7.16 0.70
CA ARG A 331 4.53 -5.93 0.09
C ARG A 331 3.06 -5.71 0.47
N PRO A 332 2.72 -4.64 1.18
CA PRO A 332 1.31 -4.33 1.46
C PRO A 332 0.59 -3.85 0.20
N SER A 333 -0.70 -4.18 0.11
CA SER A 333 -1.66 -3.58 -0.84
C SER A 333 -1.85 -2.09 -0.55
N LEU A 334 -2.02 -1.76 0.72
CA LEU A 334 -2.28 -0.42 1.22
C LEU A 334 -1.57 -0.23 2.55
N GLY A 335 -0.57 0.65 2.62
CA GLY A 335 0.07 0.99 3.89
C GLY A 335 1.57 1.19 3.71
N ALA A 336 2.27 1.47 4.80
CA ALA A 336 3.72 1.65 4.77
C ALA A 336 4.43 0.29 4.97
N ILE A 337 5.52 0.10 4.23
CA ILE A 337 6.39 -1.09 4.37
C ILE A 337 7.14 -1.04 5.70
N SER A 338 7.61 0.13 6.14
CA SER A 338 8.46 0.25 7.33
C SER A 338 7.80 -0.28 8.61
N PRO A 339 6.51 0.02 8.91
CA PRO A 339 5.83 -0.60 10.05
C PRO A 339 5.69 -2.13 9.94
N LEU A 340 5.38 -2.67 8.77
CA LEU A 340 5.35 -4.13 8.60
C LEU A 340 6.73 -4.74 8.77
N ALA A 341 7.77 -4.10 8.23
CA ALA A 341 9.13 -4.55 8.37
C ALA A 341 9.58 -4.58 9.83
N GLU A 342 9.15 -3.61 10.63
CA GLU A 342 9.34 -3.66 12.06
C GLU A 342 8.71 -4.91 12.69
N MET A 343 7.43 -5.17 12.42
CA MET A 343 6.73 -6.33 13.01
C MET A 343 7.30 -7.67 12.53
N GLN A 344 7.70 -7.77 11.26
CA GLN A 344 8.36 -8.95 10.71
C GLN A 344 9.72 -9.19 11.38
N ALA A 345 10.50 -8.13 11.60
CA ALA A 345 11.77 -8.22 12.33
C ALA A 345 11.55 -8.65 13.78
N GLN A 346 10.56 -8.07 14.47
CA GLN A 346 10.21 -8.43 15.83
C GLN A 346 9.83 -9.92 15.98
N LEU A 347 8.96 -10.42 15.10
CA LEU A 347 8.53 -11.82 15.14
C LEU A 347 9.71 -12.76 14.85
N TRP A 348 10.53 -12.43 13.85
CA TRP A 348 11.68 -13.26 13.50
C TRP A 348 12.71 -13.30 14.63
N VAL A 349 13.07 -12.15 15.22
CA VAL A 349 13.98 -12.09 16.36
C VAL A 349 13.40 -12.84 17.56
N LEU A 350 12.11 -12.67 17.86
CA LEU A 350 11.43 -13.40 18.92
C LEU A 350 11.52 -14.92 18.73
N ASN A 351 11.25 -15.41 17.51
CA ASN A 351 11.35 -16.82 17.18
C ASN A 351 12.80 -17.35 17.24
N LEU A 352 13.78 -16.48 17.00
CA LEU A 352 15.20 -16.83 17.04
C LEU A 352 15.71 -17.00 18.47
N VAL A 353 15.38 -16.08 19.39
CA VAL A 353 15.93 -16.07 20.76
C VAL A 353 14.98 -16.62 21.83
N SER A 354 13.68 -16.56 21.61
CA SER A 354 12.67 -16.96 22.59
C SER A 354 11.46 -17.62 21.91
N PRO A 355 11.65 -18.75 21.20
CA PRO A 355 10.59 -19.40 20.43
C PRO A 355 9.39 -19.81 21.30
N HIS A 356 9.59 -20.03 22.60
CA HIS A 356 8.52 -20.35 23.56
C HIS A 356 7.55 -19.19 23.84
N LYS A 357 7.92 -17.94 23.47
CA LYS A 357 7.06 -16.75 23.56
C LYS A 357 6.24 -16.50 22.29
N VAL A 358 6.57 -17.19 21.19
CA VAL A 358 5.81 -17.12 19.93
C VAL A 358 4.55 -17.95 20.07
N ALA A 359 3.42 -17.44 19.59
CA ALA A 359 2.18 -18.21 19.51
C ALA A 359 2.31 -19.37 18.51
N ASN A 360 1.32 -20.24 18.46
CA ASN A 360 1.34 -21.35 17.51
C ASN A 360 1.15 -20.83 16.07
N LEU A 361 2.23 -20.76 15.30
CA LEU A 361 2.21 -20.32 13.90
C LEU A 361 1.52 -21.37 13.03
N LYS A 362 0.41 -21.00 12.40
CA LYS A 362 -0.34 -21.91 11.53
C LYS A 362 -0.28 -21.46 10.07
N ALA A 363 0.13 -22.37 9.18
CA ALA A 363 0.16 -22.09 7.74
C ALA A 363 -1.23 -21.74 7.17
N GLU A 364 -2.31 -22.24 7.77
CA GLU A 364 -3.69 -21.93 7.36
C GLU A 364 -4.05 -20.45 7.53
N ASP A 365 -3.36 -19.73 8.43
CA ASP A 365 -3.57 -18.30 8.61
C ASP A 365 -3.04 -17.48 7.42
N GLU A 366 -2.16 -18.01 6.56
CA GLU A 366 -1.64 -17.23 5.43
C GLU A 366 -2.70 -16.77 4.43
N HIS A 367 -3.79 -17.54 4.29
CA HIS A 367 -4.79 -17.31 3.26
C HIS A 367 -5.59 -16.04 3.45
N HIS A 368 -5.86 -15.61 4.69
CA HIS A 368 -6.80 -14.51 4.94
C HIS A 368 -6.19 -13.11 4.75
N TYR A 369 -4.87 -12.98 4.85
CA TYR A 369 -4.17 -11.70 4.67
C TYR A 369 -3.41 -11.62 3.34
N ARG A 370 -3.23 -12.72 2.58
CA ARG A 370 -2.63 -12.65 1.25
C ARG A 370 -3.61 -12.06 0.24
N LEU A 371 -3.08 -11.29 -0.71
CA LEU A 371 -3.88 -10.77 -1.81
C LEU A 371 -4.19 -11.88 -2.81
N TYR A 372 -5.42 -11.87 -3.34
CA TYR A 372 -5.80 -12.72 -4.46
C TYR A 372 -5.09 -12.24 -5.73
N THR A 373 -4.28 -13.12 -6.31
CA THR A 373 -3.47 -12.82 -7.50
C THR A 373 -3.60 -13.94 -8.52
N LYS A 374 -3.65 -13.61 -9.80
CA LYS A 374 -3.52 -14.58 -10.89
C LYS A 374 -2.07 -15.04 -10.98
N SER A 375 -1.85 -16.25 -11.49
CA SER A 375 -0.49 -16.77 -11.75
C SER A 375 0.31 -15.91 -12.73
N THR A 376 -0.36 -15.12 -13.55
CA THR A 376 0.23 -14.19 -14.52
C THR A 376 0.48 -12.79 -13.94
N ASP A 377 0.09 -12.53 -12.69
CA ASP A 377 0.30 -11.24 -12.05
C ASP A 377 1.76 -11.05 -11.66
N ARG A 378 2.24 -9.82 -11.80
CA ARG A 378 3.62 -9.45 -11.45
C ARG A 378 3.93 -9.60 -9.96
N VAL A 379 2.93 -9.41 -9.11
CA VAL A 379 3.08 -9.39 -7.65
C VAL A 379 2.16 -10.46 -7.09
N THR A 380 2.74 -11.59 -6.69
CA THR A 380 2.03 -12.75 -6.11
C THR A 380 2.23 -12.89 -4.60
N TYR A 381 3.07 -12.03 -4.01
CA TYR A 381 3.47 -12.04 -2.59
C TYR A 381 2.90 -10.84 -1.82
N GLY A 382 1.87 -10.20 -2.37
CA GLY A 382 1.23 -9.05 -1.74
C GLY A 382 0.36 -9.47 -0.56
N VAL A 383 0.25 -8.60 0.45
CA VAL A 383 -0.59 -8.81 1.63
C VAL A 383 -1.53 -7.63 1.87
N ASP A 384 -2.69 -7.87 2.47
CA ASP A 384 -3.47 -6.84 3.13
C ASP A 384 -2.73 -6.37 4.38
N HIS A 385 -2.39 -5.08 4.44
CA HIS A 385 -1.51 -4.54 5.47
C HIS A 385 -2.10 -4.72 6.87
N GLU A 386 -3.37 -4.35 7.04
CA GLU A 386 -4.01 -4.32 8.35
C GLU A 386 -4.20 -5.74 8.89
N SER A 387 -4.66 -6.67 8.05
CA SER A 387 -4.81 -8.08 8.43
C SER A 387 -3.46 -8.73 8.73
N TYR A 388 -2.42 -8.44 7.94
CA TYR A 388 -1.09 -9.00 8.16
C TYR A 388 -0.42 -8.43 9.42
N ALA A 389 -0.52 -7.13 9.67
CA ALA A 389 -0.02 -6.51 10.90
C ALA A 389 -0.69 -7.12 12.14
N TYR A 390 -2.00 -7.33 12.09
CA TYR A 390 -2.72 -7.96 13.19
C TYR A 390 -2.33 -9.43 13.38
N GLN A 391 -2.16 -10.20 12.29
CA GLN A 391 -1.68 -11.58 12.40
C GLN A 391 -0.29 -11.65 13.03
N LEU A 392 0.64 -10.79 12.62
CA LEU A 392 1.97 -10.68 13.25
C LEU A 392 1.86 -10.34 14.75
N ALA A 393 0.90 -9.50 15.15
CA ALA A 393 0.65 -9.20 16.55
C ALA A 393 0.12 -10.43 17.32
N LEU A 394 -0.79 -11.21 16.73
CA LEU A 394 -1.27 -12.47 17.31
C LEU A 394 -0.13 -13.47 17.47
N ASP A 395 0.70 -13.63 16.43
CA ASP A 395 1.86 -14.53 16.42
C ASP A 395 2.88 -14.18 17.51
N MET A 396 2.96 -12.90 17.88
CA MET A 396 3.82 -12.41 18.96
C MET A 396 3.12 -12.27 20.32
N ASN A 397 1.87 -12.72 20.49
CA ASN A 397 1.07 -12.48 21.70
C ASN A 397 1.06 -10.98 22.13
N SER A 398 1.00 -10.09 21.15
CA SER A 398 1.13 -8.63 21.33
C SER A 398 -0.15 -7.87 20.95
N ALA A 399 -1.22 -8.57 20.56
CA ALA A 399 -2.52 -7.97 20.25
C ALA A 399 -3.35 -7.79 21.54
N PRO A 400 -3.54 -6.55 22.04
CA PRO A 400 -4.29 -6.31 23.27
C PRO A 400 -5.77 -6.64 23.09
N ASP A 401 -6.39 -7.34 24.05
CA ASP A 401 -7.83 -7.55 24.06
C ASP A 401 -8.58 -6.44 24.81
N PHE A 402 -9.92 -6.52 24.83
CA PHE A 402 -10.74 -5.53 25.54
C PHE A 402 -10.42 -5.47 27.05
N THR A 403 -10.12 -6.61 27.67
CA THR A 403 -9.77 -6.67 29.09
C THR A 403 -8.42 -6.02 29.36
N ASP A 404 -7.45 -6.15 28.46
CA ASP A 404 -6.16 -5.47 28.56
C ASP A 404 -6.32 -3.95 28.49
N ILE A 405 -7.16 -3.45 27.58
CA ILE A 405 -7.48 -2.03 27.50
C ILE A 405 -8.20 -1.55 28.76
N LEU A 406 -9.15 -2.33 29.29
CA LEU A 406 -9.83 -2.01 30.54
C LEU A 406 -8.92 -2.08 31.77
N ARG A 407 -7.93 -2.97 31.84
CA ARG A 407 -6.96 -3.00 32.95
C ARG A 407 -6.07 -1.77 32.97
N ARG A 408 -5.81 -1.20 31.79
CA ARG A 408 -5.08 0.05 31.62
C ARG A 408 -5.95 1.28 31.91
N ALA A 409 -7.27 1.12 31.89
CA ALA A 409 -8.21 2.13 32.31
C ALA A 409 -8.06 2.43 33.82
N SER A 410 -7.50 3.58 34.15
CA SER A 410 -7.44 4.06 35.52
C SER A 410 -8.64 4.97 35.82
N LEU A 411 -9.39 4.67 36.90
CA LEU A 411 -10.50 5.50 37.39
C LEU A 411 -10.07 6.95 37.73
N THR A 412 -8.77 7.18 37.95
CA THR A 412 -8.21 8.52 38.22
C THR A 412 -7.75 9.28 36.96
N LYS A 413 -7.72 8.64 35.78
CA LYS A 413 -7.30 9.23 34.50
C LYS A 413 -8.36 9.00 33.41
N ILE A 414 -9.57 9.53 33.63
CA ILE A 414 -10.73 9.33 32.76
C ILE A 414 -10.49 9.79 31.30
N PRO A 415 -9.93 11.00 31.02
CA PRO A 415 -9.77 11.45 29.64
C PRO A 415 -8.75 10.63 28.81
N PRO A 416 -7.54 10.30 29.32
CA PRO A 416 -6.61 9.42 28.61
C PRO A 416 -7.16 8.01 28.38
N THR A 417 -7.81 7.43 29.39
CA THR A 417 -8.45 6.11 29.32
C THR A 417 -9.49 6.05 28.21
N PHE A 418 -10.37 7.06 28.15
CA PHE A 418 -11.38 7.14 27.11
C PHE A 418 -10.75 7.27 25.72
N ARG A 419 -9.73 8.11 25.57
CA ARG A 419 -8.98 8.24 24.30
C ARG A 419 -8.36 6.91 23.88
N LEU A 420 -7.75 6.17 24.81
CA LEU A 420 -7.14 4.87 24.53
C LEU A 420 -8.16 3.88 23.97
N SER A 421 -9.33 3.75 24.61
CA SER A 421 -10.40 2.86 24.16
C SER A 421 -10.93 3.22 22.76
N ILE A 422 -11.12 4.53 22.51
CA ILE A 422 -11.57 5.01 21.20
C ILE A 422 -10.50 4.77 20.13
N ILE A 423 -9.22 5.00 20.45
CA ILE A 423 -8.12 4.81 19.49
C ILE A 423 -7.89 3.34 19.19
N TRP A 424 -7.97 2.48 20.21
CA TRP A 424 -7.94 1.04 20.04
C TRP A 424 -9.03 0.56 19.06
N ALA A 425 -10.28 1.01 19.25
CA ALA A 425 -11.41 0.58 18.42
C ALA A 425 -11.47 1.25 17.03
N PHE A 426 -11.31 2.57 16.94
CA PHE A 426 -11.56 3.35 15.72
C PHE A 426 -10.29 3.75 14.96
N GLY A 427 -9.11 3.68 15.58
CA GLY A 427 -7.84 3.98 14.93
C GLY A 427 -7.37 2.85 14.00
N ALA A 428 -6.50 3.19 13.05
CA ALA A 428 -5.82 2.22 12.20
C ALA A 428 -4.82 1.33 13.00
N HIS A 429 -4.14 0.38 12.35
CA HIS A 429 -3.11 -0.45 13.00
C HIS A 429 -1.80 0.28 13.07
N PHE A 430 -1.74 1.17 14.04
CA PHE A 430 -0.47 1.67 14.49
C PHE A 430 0.26 0.54 15.21
N ASN A 431 1.50 0.24 14.81
CA ASN A 431 2.36 -0.71 15.50
C ASN A 431 2.41 -0.43 17.02
N THR A 432 2.30 0.83 17.42
CA THR A 432 2.21 1.27 18.82
C THR A 432 1.12 0.55 19.62
N LYS A 433 -0.03 0.20 19.00
CA LYS A 433 -1.08 -0.60 19.67
C LYS A 433 -0.53 -1.95 20.12
N PHE A 434 0.29 -2.57 19.28
CA PHE A 434 0.93 -3.86 19.55
C PHE A 434 2.21 -3.73 20.39
N ARG A 435 2.45 -2.54 20.96
CA ARG A 435 3.48 -2.27 21.97
C ARG A 435 2.90 -2.06 23.36
N LEU A 436 1.58 -2.14 23.51
CA LEU A 436 0.94 -2.09 24.83
C LEU A 436 1.23 -3.36 25.62
N ILE A 437 1.30 -4.52 24.97
CA ILE A 437 1.53 -5.81 25.63
C ILE A 437 2.49 -6.66 24.80
N GLY A 438 2.83 -7.83 25.33
CA GLY A 438 3.65 -8.83 24.64
C GLY A 438 5.15 -8.64 24.83
N PRO A 439 5.97 -9.48 24.17
CA PRO A 439 7.42 -9.57 24.39
C PRO A 439 8.20 -8.29 24.03
N TRP A 440 7.59 -7.41 23.23
CA TRP A 440 8.18 -6.17 22.77
C TRP A 440 7.44 -4.92 23.26
N ALA A 441 6.73 -5.05 24.39
CA ALA A 441 6.01 -3.95 25.00
C ALA A 441 6.93 -2.73 25.25
N TRP A 442 6.38 -1.53 25.13
CA TRP A 442 7.11 -0.28 25.31
C TRP A 442 6.34 0.66 26.22
N GLU A 443 7.00 1.18 27.25
CA GLU A 443 6.38 2.04 28.27
C GLU A 443 5.73 3.30 27.69
N GLY A 444 6.33 3.89 26.64
CA GLY A 444 5.80 5.08 25.97
C GLY A 444 4.62 4.82 25.02
N ALA A 445 4.21 3.56 24.82
CA ALA A 445 3.17 3.22 23.84
C ALA A 445 1.81 3.84 24.21
N GLU A 446 1.45 3.80 25.49
CA GLU A 446 0.17 4.32 25.97
C GLU A 446 0.12 5.85 25.86
N GLU A 447 1.17 6.54 26.30
CA GLU A 447 1.29 8.00 26.19
C GLU A 447 1.20 8.47 24.74
N LEU A 448 1.88 7.77 23.82
CA LEU A 448 1.83 8.09 22.40
C LEU A 448 0.44 7.85 21.81
N LEU A 449 -0.23 6.76 22.19
CA LEU A 449 -1.59 6.49 21.71
C LEU A 449 -2.57 7.55 22.19
N VAL A 450 -2.50 8.04 23.43
CA VAL A 450 -3.45 9.06 23.94
C VAL A 450 -3.08 10.49 23.55
N SER A 451 -1.97 10.67 22.84
CA SER A 451 -1.48 11.95 22.34
C SER A 451 -2.47 12.63 21.39
N ASN A 452 -2.30 13.94 21.20
CA ASN A 452 -3.12 14.69 20.25
C ASN A 452 -2.91 14.21 18.80
N GLU A 453 -1.69 13.79 18.44
CA GLU A 453 -1.39 13.31 17.08
C GLU A 453 -2.28 12.11 16.69
N PHE A 454 -2.37 11.12 17.57
CA PHE A 454 -3.19 9.93 17.34
C PHE A 454 -4.68 10.23 17.47
N TRP A 455 -5.06 11.07 18.45
CA TRP A 455 -6.44 11.50 18.63
C TRP A 455 -7.01 12.21 17.40
N GLU A 456 -6.21 13.07 16.77
CA GLU A 456 -6.56 13.80 15.56
C GLU A 456 -6.79 12.91 14.34
N THR A 457 -6.22 11.70 14.29
CA THR A 457 -6.51 10.73 13.22
C THR A 457 -7.97 10.25 13.23
N ILE A 458 -8.66 10.41 14.37
CA ILE A 458 -10.06 10.04 14.57
C ILE A 458 -10.95 11.27 14.53
N THR A 459 -10.65 12.31 15.31
CA THR A 459 -11.55 13.46 15.46
C THR A 459 -11.68 14.34 14.22
N ARG A 460 -10.71 14.29 13.31
CA ARG A 460 -10.74 15.03 12.04
C ARG A 460 -11.50 14.30 10.92
N ARG A 461 -12.11 13.15 11.22
CA ARG A 461 -12.90 12.38 10.25
C ARG A 461 -14.23 13.10 9.99
N PRO A 462 -14.63 13.28 8.72
CA PRO A 462 -15.98 13.74 8.41
C PRO A 462 -17.03 12.79 9.01
N ILE A 463 -18.12 13.33 9.55
CA ILE A 463 -19.14 12.53 10.24
C ILE A 463 -19.71 11.44 9.32
N LEU A 464 -20.23 11.81 8.15
CA LEU A 464 -20.89 10.85 7.25
C LEU A 464 -19.88 9.89 6.59
N PHE A 465 -18.92 10.41 5.84
CA PHE A 465 -18.00 9.57 5.05
C PHE A 465 -16.86 8.98 5.88
N GLY A 466 -16.55 9.50 7.07
CA GLY A 466 -15.47 9.00 7.93
C GLY A 466 -15.98 8.16 9.10
N HIS A 467 -16.80 8.73 9.98
CA HIS A 467 -17.29 8.01 11.15
C HIS A 467 -18.37 6.99 10.80
N ILE A 468 -19.43 7.41 10.11
CA ILE A 468 -20.58 6.54 9.86
C ILE A 468 -20.23 5.46 8.83
N LEU A 469 -19.88 5.86 7.60
CA LEU A 469 -19.75 4.93 6.49
C LEU A 469 -18.48 4.07 6.54
N VAL A 470 -17.35 4.61 7.01
CA VAL A 470 -16.07 3.87 7.05
C VAL A 470 -15.86 3.11 8.37
N SER A 471 -16.49 3.55 9.47
CA SER A 471 -16.26 2.93 10.78
C SER A 471 -17.51 2.25 11.34
N ILE A 472 -18.58 3.01 11.62
CA ILE A 472 -19.75 2.51 12.36
C ILE A 472 -20.52 1.45 11.57
N VAL A 473 -20.77 1.65 10.28
CA VAL A 473 -21.56 0.71 9.46
C VAL A 473 -20.88 -0.66 9.36
N PRO A 474 -19.59 -0.78 8.96
CA PRO A 474 -18.91 -2.07 8.99
C PRO A 474 -18.93 -2.73 10.37
N MET A 475 -18.64 -1.96 11.43
CA MET A 475 -18.63 -2.46 12.82
C MET A 475 -20.00 -2.99 13.26
N ALA A 476 -21.09 -2.30 12.90
CA ALA A 476 -22.45 -2.69 13.24
C ALA A 476 -22.93 -3.94 12.48
N ILE A 477 -22.30 -4.26 11.34
CA ILE A 477 -22.58 -5.48 10.58
C ILE A 477 -21.73 -6.63 11.12
N PHE A 478 -20.41 -6.47 11.10
CA PHE A 478 -19.47 -7.56 11.36
C PHE A 478 -19.21 -7.82 12.84
N GLY A 479 -19.43 -6.84 13.71
CA GLY A 479 -19.33 -7.02 15.16
C GLY A 479 -20.37 -7.99 15.70
N PRO A 480 -21.67 -7.73 15.51
CA PRO A 480 -22.73 -8.66 15.92
C PRO A 480 -22.60 -10.04 15.27
N LEU A 481 -22.24 -10.11 13.98
CA LEU A 481 -22.00 -11.39 13.31
C LEU A 481 -20.84 -12.16 13.94
N SER A 482 -19.71 -11.51 14.21
CA SER A 482 -18.57 -12.14 14.88
C SER A 482 -18.95 -12.65 16.27
N MET A 483 -19.66 -11.83 17.05
CA MET A 483 -20.15 -12.21 18.38
C MET A 483 -21.10 -13.40 18.32
N LEU A 484 -22.02 -13.44 17.35
CA LEU A 484 -22.91 -14.57 17.13
C LEU A 484 -22.13 -15.86 16.85
N TYR A 485 -21.11 -15.80 15.98
CA TYR A 485 -20.25 -16.96 15.74
C TYR A 485 -19.51 -17.41 17.00
N TYR A 486 -18.90 -16.49 17.75
CA TYR A 486 -18.24 -16.86 19.02
C TYR A 486 -19.22 -17.53 19.99
N LEU A 487 -20.45 -17.02 20.12
CA LEU A 487 -21.47 -17.62 20.99
C LEU A 487 -21.86 -19.03 20.51
N VAL A 488 -22.15 -19.19 19.22
CA VAL A 488 -22.55 -20.48 18.65
C VAL A 488 -21.45 -21.52 18.80
N TYR A 489 -20.20 -21.19 18.43
CA TYR A 489 -19.08 -22.13 18.53
C TYR A 489 -18.67 -22.42 19.98
N SER A 490 -18.85 -21.46 20.90
CA SER A 490 -18.64 -21.72 22.34
C SER A 490 -19.68 -22.69 22.90
N VAL A 491 -20.94 -22.58 22.48
CA VAL A 491 -22.02 -23.50 22.89
C VAL A 491 -21.83 -24.88 22.26
N LEU A 492 -21.53 -24.95 20.96
CA LEU A 492 -21.30 -26.22 20.26
C LEU A 492 -20.06 -26.95 20.77
N GLY A 493 -18.96 -26.23 21.05
CA GLY A 493 -17.76 -26.81 21.66
C GLY A 493 -17.92 -27.22 23.12
N TYR A 494 -19.00 -26.80 23.79
CA TYR A 494 -19.36 -27.28 25.12
C TYR A 494 -20.27 -28.52 25.06
N LEU A 495 -20.94 -28.75 23.93
CA LEU A 495 -21.90 -29.85 23.73
C LEU A 495 -21.30 -31.07 23.01
N GLY A 496 -20.09 -30.96 22.44
CA GLY A 496 -19.32 -32.06 21.85
C GLY A 496 -18.02 -32.26 22.59
#